data_AF-A0A4Q3GZJ6-F1
#
_entry.id   AF-A0A4Q3GZJ6-F1
#
_cell.length_a   1.000
_cell.length_b   1.000
_cell.length_c   1.000
_cell.angle_alpha   90.00
_cell.angle_beta   90.00
_cell.angle_gamma   90.00
#
_symmetry.space_group_name_H-M   'P 1'
#
loop_
_entity.id
_entity.type
_entity.pdbx_description
1 polymer ?
#
loop_
_entity_poly.entity_id
_entity_poly.type
_entity_poly.pdbx_seq_one_letter_code
_entity_poly.pdbx_strand_id
1 'polypeptide(L)'
;HGLAMARSPLSTEVHYLMARHVFDDLGYRRYEWKCDNGNAASKVTAVRLGFSFEGVFRKHMLSRGKNRDTAWFAMINDEWPRIRAAFEAWLDPDNFNADGSQKRKLEDIRDALPQ
;
A
#
# COMPACT_ATOMS: atom_id res chain seq x y z
N HIS A 1 -1.81 4.21 -13.31
CA HIS A 1 -1.89 5.61 -12.84
C HIS A 1 -1.31 6.52 -13.91
N GLY A 2 -2.02 7.58 -14.32
CA GLY A 2 -1.46 8.61 -15.21
C GLY A 2 -0.34 9.38 -14.52
N LEU A 3 0.47 10.13 -15.29
CA LEU A 3 1.61 10.90 -14.78
C LEU A 3 1.23 11.85 -13.62
N ALA A 4 0.02 12.44 -13.66
CA ALA A 4 -0.48 13.34 -12.63
C ALA A 4 -0.80 12.66 -11.28
N MET A 5 -0.96 11.33 -11.24
CA MET A 5 -1.24 10.58 -10.01
C MET A 5 0.01 9.88 -9.44
N ALA A 6 1.08 9.79 -10.23
CA ALA A 6 2.28 9.11 -9.79
C ALA A 6 2.94 9.93 -8.67
N ARG A 7 3.17 9.30 -7.51
CA ARG A 7 3.80 9.91 -6.32
C ARG A 7 3.03 11.10 -5.71
N SER A 8 1.72 11.19 -5.96
CA SER A 8 0.87 12.19 -5.31
C SER A 8 0.12 11.62 -4.09
N PRO A 9 -0.34 12.48 -3.15
CA PRO A 9 -1.20 12.07 -2.05
C PRO A 9 -2.47 11.36 -2.52
N LEU A 10 -3.03 11.78 -3.66
CA LEU A 10 -4.22 11.15 -4.27
C LEU A 10 -4.06 9.64 -4.49
N SER A 11 -2.89 9.18 -4.95
CA SER A 11 -2.69 7.74 -5.12
C SER A 11 -2.64 6.98 -3.80
N THR A 12 -2.16 7.63 -2.73
CA THR A 12 -2.13 7.05 -1.39
C THR A 12 -3.55 7.01 -0.79
N GLU A 13 -4.31 8.08 -0.97
CA GLU A 13 -5.70 8.19 -0.53
C GLU A 13 -6.62 7.15 -1.21
N VAL A 14 -6.45 6.90 -2.51
CA VAL A 14 -7.23 5.85 -3.20
C VAL A 14 -7.00 4.48 -2.56
N HIS A 15 -5.75 4.13 -2.24
CA HIS A 15 -5.48 2.84 -1.58
C HIS A 15 -6.01 2.79 -0.16
N TYR A 16 -5.97 3.91 0.57
CA TYR A 16 -6.60 4.03 1.88
C TYR A 16 -8.11 3.78 1.80
N LEU A 17 -8.82 4.46 0.89
CA LEU A 17 -10.26 4.31 0.73
C LEU A 17 -10.64 2.88 0.33
N MET A 18 -9.85 2.23 -0.54
CA MET A 18 -10.05 0.82 -0.88
C MET A 18 -9.86 -0.10 0.32
N ALA A 19 -8.78 0.05 1.08
CA ALA A 19 -8.52 -0.77 2.27
C ALA A 19 -9.62 -0.57 3.33
N ARG A 20 -10.00 0.68 3.58
CA ARG A 20 -11.10 1.03 4.50
C ARG A 20 -12.39 0.35 4.07
N HIS A 21 -12.76 0.41 2.80
CA HIS A 21 -13.97 -0.27 2.32
C HIS A 21 -13.89 -1.80 2.51
N VAL A 22 -12.75 -2.41 2.21
CA VAL A 22 -12.54 -3.85 2.36
C VAL A 22 -12.69 -4.30 3.83
N PHE A 23 -12.11 -3.57 4.77
CA PHE A 23 -12.10 -3.97 6.18
C PHE A 23 -13.30 -3.45 6.97
N ASP A 24 -13.61 -2.14 6.88
CA ASP A 24 -14.63 -1.49 7.72
C ASP A 24 -16.04 -1.72 7.19
N ASP A 25 -16.25 -1.70 5.86
CA ASP A 25 -17.59 -1.80 5.27
C ASP A 25 -17.95 -3.26 4.90
N LEU A 26 -17.01 -4.00 4.32
CA LEU A 26 -17.25 -5.37 3.84
C LEU A 26 -16.89 -6.45 4.86
N GLY A 27 -16.13 -6.13 5.91
CA GLY A 27 -15.71 -7.09 6.93
C GLY A 27 -14.78 -8.21 6.41
N TYR A 28 -14.04 -7.96 5.32
CA TYR A 28 -13.11 -8.95 4.79
C TYR A 28 -11.92 -9.11 5.73
N ARG A 29 -11.36 -10.32 5.76
CA ARG A 29 -10.22 -10.63 6.64
C ARG A 29 -8.85 -10.37 6.01
N ARG A 30 -8.82 -10.15 4.69
CA ARG A 30 -7.58 -10.11 3.92
C ARG A 30 -7.72 -9.27 2.67
N TYR A 31 -6.73 -8.41 2.44
CA TYR A 31 -6.59 -7.60 1.23
C TYR A 31 -5.24 -7.88 0.56
N GLU A 32 -5.23 -8.22 -0.73
CA GLU A 32 -4.04 -8.71 -1.41
C GLU A 32 -3.48 -7.72 -2.44
N TRP A 33 -2.15 -7.64 -2.49
CA TRP A 33 -1.40 -6.98 -3.54
C TRP A 33 -0.54 -7.99 -4.31
N LYS A 34 -0.61 -7.97 -5.64
CA LYS A 34 0.16 -8.88 -6.52
C LYS A 34 0.85 -8.08 -7.60
N CYS A 35 2.16 -8.28 -7.74
CA CYS A 35 2.93 -7.67 -8.80
C CYS A 35 3.89 -8.66 -9.46
N ASP A 36 4.44 -8.29 -10.61
CA ASP A 36 5.59 -8.99 -11.16
C ASP A 36 6.75 -8.92 -10.14
N ASN A 37 7.41 -10.04 -9.88
CA ASN A 37 8.51 -10.10 -8.92
C ASN A 37 9.69 -9.20 -9.34
N GLY A 38 9.88 -8.97 -10.64
CA GLY A 38 10.87 -8.02 -11.17
C GLY A 38 10.47 -6.55 -11.01
N ASN A 39 9.23 -6.22 -10.65
CA ASN A 39 8.77 -4.85 -10.49
C ASN A 39 9.09 -4.31 -9.08
N ALA A 40 10.33 -3.87 -8.88
CA ALA A 40 10.80 -3.32 -7.62
C ALA A 40 9.97 -2.13 -7.12
N ALA A 41 9.58 -1.21 -8.02
CA ALA A 41 8.78 -0.04 -7.64
C ALA A 41 7.42 -0.43 -7.05
N SER A 42 6.74 -1.43 -7.64
CA SER A 42 5.47 -1.92 -7.09
C SER A 42 5.64 -2.60 -5.73
N LYS A 43 6.75 -3.32 -5.51
CA LYS A 43 7.03 -3.96 -4.21
C LYS A 43 7.27 -2.92 -3.13
N VAL A 44 8.04 -1.87 -3.42
CA VAL A 44 8.26 -0.75 -2.50
C VAL A 44 6.93 -0.07 -2.15
N THR A 45 6.05 0.16 -3.14
CA THR A 45 4.73 0.73 -2.87
C THR A 45 3.88 -0.16 -1.97
N ALA A 46 3.86 -1.48 -2.20
CA ALA A 46 3.10 -2.41 -1.36
C ALA A 46 3.56 -2.34 0.11
N VAL A 47 4.87 -2.41 0.35
CA VAL A 47 5.44 -2.30 1.70
C VAL A 47 5.15 -0.92 2.33
N ARG A 48 5.32 0.16 1.58
CA ARG A 48 5.00 1.52 2.04
C ARG A 48 3.55 1.62 2.50
N LEU A 49 2.60 1.03 1.76
CA LEU A 49 1.17 1.06 2.08
C LEU A 49 0.77 0.12 3.24
N GLY A 50 1.70 -0.69 3.76
CA GLY A 50 1.47 -1.56 4.92
C GLY A 50 1.13 -3.00 4.56
N PHE A 51 1.37 -3.43 3.32
CA PHE A 51 1.24 -4.85 2.97
C PHE A 51 2.52 -5.61 3.36
N SER A 52 2.33 -6.77 3.98
CA SER A 52 3.36 -7.73 4.36
C SER A 52 3.66 -8.70 3.21
N PHE A 53 4.94 -8.97 2.93
CA PHE A 53 5.35 -9.93 1.88
C PHE A 53 5.16 -11.37 2.34
N GLU A 54 4.61 -12.22 1.46
CA GLU A 54 4.30 -13.62 1.79
C GLU A 54 4.96 -14.65 0.88
N GLY A 55 5.44 -14.25 -0.31
CA GLY A 55 6.18 -15.17 -1.17
C GLY A 55 6.14 -14.84 -2.65
N VAL A 56 6.80 -15.71 -3.42
CA VAL A 56 6.84 -15.63 -4.88
C VAL A 56 6.36 -16.94 -5.48
N PHE A 57 5.32 -16.85 -6.31
CA PHE A 57 4.94 -17.95 -7.18
C PHE A 57 5.79 -17.89 -8.44
N ARG A 58 6.72 -18.84 -8.56
CA ARG A 58 7.60 -19.00 -9.73
C ARG A 58 6.78 -19.52 -10.92
N LYS A 59 7.03 -18.97 -12.10
CA LYS A 59 6.30 -19.31 -13.34
C LYS A 59 4.79 -19.22 -13.21
N HIS A 60 4.29 -18.27 -12.42
CA HIS A 60 2.86 -18.15 -12.12
C HIS A 60 2.03 -17.91 -13.39
N MET A 61 2.53 -17.10 -14.33
CA MET A 61 1.84 -16.86 -15.60
C MET A 61 2.78 -16.40 -16.71
N LEU A 62 2.30 -16.49 -17.95
CA LEU A 62 2.85 -15.74 -19.07
C LEU A 62 2.16 -14.39 -19.14
N SER A 63 2.92 -13.30 -19.20
CA SER A 63 2.41 -11.95 -19.34
C SER A 63 3.22 -11.21 -20.40
N ARG A 64 2.54 -10.62 -21.39
CA ARG A 64 3.19 -9.88 -22.50
C ARG A 64 4.29 -10.70 -23.19
N GLY A 65 4.03 -11.99 -23.40
CA GLY A 65 4.95 -12.93 -24.06
C GLY A 65 6.17 -13.33 -23.24
N LYS A 66 6.23 -13.02 -21.94
CA LYS A 66 7.36 -13.37 -21.05
C LYS A 66 6.87 -14.10 -19.81
N ASN A 67 7.77 -14.89 -19.20
CA ASN A 67 7.55 -15.47 -17.88
C ASN A 67 7.34 -14.36 -16.85
N ARG A 68 6.32 -14.50 -16.00
CA ARG A 68 6.09 -13.66 -14.83
C ARG A 68 6.05 -14.52 -13.58
N ASP A 69 7.03 -14.29 -12.72
CA ASP A 69 6.96 -14.69 -11.33
C ASP A 69 6.12 -13.65 -10.58
N THR A 70 5.21 -14.09 -9.70
CA THR A 70 4.33 -13.15 -8.98
C THR A 70 4.73 -13.06 -7.52
N ALA A 71 5.09 -11.86 -7.08
CA ALA A 71 5.25 -11.55 -5.66
C ALA A 71 3.88 -11.25 -5.05
N TRP A 72 3.63 -11.86 -3.89
CA TRP A 72 2.39 -11.74 -3.14
C TRP A 72 2.64 -10.99 -1.84
N PHE A 73 1.76 -10.04 -1.58
CA PHE A 73 1.70 -9.30 -0.33
C PHE A 73 0.25 -9.25 0.16
N ALA A 74 0.07 -9.08 1.46
CA ALA A 74 -1.25 -8.94 2.05
C ALA A 74 -1.27 -8.01 3.25
N MET A 75 -2.46 -7.51 3.52
CA MET A 75 -2.84 -6.86 4.76
C MET A 75 -3.98 -7.70 5.36
N ILE A 76 -3.94 -7.93 6.66
CA ILE A 76 -5.03 -8.62 7.37
C ILE A 76 -5.80 -7.68 8.28
N ASN A 77 -7.02 -8.09 8.64
CA ASN A 77 -7.91 -7.29 9.48
C ASN A 77 -7.31 -6.96 10.86
N ASP A 78 -6.44 -7.82 11.39
CA ASP A 78 -5.80 -7.60 12.69
C ASP A 78 -4.73 -6.50 12.62
N GLU A 79 -4.11 -6.28 11.46
CA GLU A 79 -3.12 -5.21 11.22
C GLU A 79 -3.79 -3.87 10.85
N TRP A 80 -5.03 -3.94 10.35
CA TRP A 80 -5.74 -2.80 9.77
C TRP A 80 -5.90 -1.61 10.72
N PRO A 81 -6.28 -1.76 12.01
CA PRO A 81 -6.45 -0.61 12.90
C PRO A 81 -5.21 0.29 12.99
N ARG A 82 -4.02 -0.32 13.08
CA ARG A 82 -2.74 0.41 13.10
C ARG A 82 -2.44 1.06 11.76
N ILE A 83 -2.66 0.35 10.66
CA ILE A 83 -2.40 0.85 9.31
C ILE A 83 -3.33 2.03 9.00
N ARG A 84 -4.62 1.91 9.32
CA ARG A 84 -5.62 2.97 9.20
C ARG A 84 -5.19 4.23 9.94
N ALA A 85 -4.82 4.12 11.22
CA ALA A 85 -4.37 5.27 12.00
C ALA A 85 -3.15 5.96 11.37
N ALA A 86 -2.22 5.19 10.79
CA ALA A 86 -1.08 5.75 10.06
C ALA A 86 -1.50 6.50 8.79
N PHE A 87 -2.46 5.96 8.02
CA PHE A 87 -3.00 6.64 6.85
C PHE A 87 -3.72 7.93 7.21
N GLU A 88 -4.58 7.91 8.23
CA GLU A 88 -5.31 9.09 8.70
C GLU A 88 -4.34 10.20 9.12
N ALA A 89 -3.33 9.87 9.94
CA ALA A 89 -2.31 10.83 10.34
C ALA A 89 -1.41 11.31 9.19
N TRP A 90 -1.17 10.48 8.18
CA TRP A 90 -0.38 10.88 7.01
C TRP A 90 -1.15 11.78 6.05
N LEU A 91 -2.45 11.51 5.85
CA LEU A 91 -3.35 12.26 4.98
C LEU A 91 -3.83 13.57 5.61
N ASP A 92 -3.64 13.74 6.92
CA ASP A 92 -3.94 14.99 7.60
C ASP A 92 -3.24 16.18 6.91
N PRO A 93 -3.96 17.27 6.59
CA PRO A 93 -3.36 18.47 6.00
C PRO A 93 -2.16 19.01 6.78
N ASP A 94 -2.13 18.83 8.10
CA ASP A 94 -1.03 19.25 8.96
C ASP A 94 0.26 18.47 8.69
N ASN A 95 0.21 17.31 8.06
CA ASN A 95 1.39 16.56 7.63
C ASN A 95 1.99 17.07 6.32
N PHE A 96 1.44 18.12 5.69
CA PHE A 96 1.98 18.69 4.45
C PHE A 96 2.45 20.14 4.66
N ASN A 97 3.56 20.49 4.01
CA ASN A 97 4.06 21.86 3.92
C ASN A 97 3.27 22.63 2.86
N ALA A 98 3.43 23.96 2.86
CA ALA A 98 2.76 24.84 1.88
C ALA A 98 3.13 24.52 0.41
N ASP A 99 4.28 23.89 0.18
CA ASP A 99 4.73 23.42 -1.15
C ASP A 99 4.20 22.02 -1.53
N GLY A 100 3.38 21.41 -0.67
CA GLY A 100 2.83 20.06 -0.87
C GLY A 100 3.78 18.91 -0.50
N SER A 101 4.98 19.19 0.01
CA SER A 101 5.87 18.15 0.51
C SER A 101 5.38 17.59 1.85
N GLN A 102 5.48 16.27 2.03
CA GLN A 102 5.14 15.61 3.30
C GLN A 102 6.18 15.96 4.38
N LYS A 103 5.73 16.24 5.60
CA LYS A 103 6.58 16.45 6.79
C LYS A 103 7.07 15.13 7.37
N ARG A 104 6.21 14.10 7.42
CA ARG A 104 6.55 12.74 7.83
C ARG A 104 6.13 11.73 6.77
N LYS A 105 6.91 10.65 6.61
CA LYS A 105 6.55 9.55 5.72
C LYS A 105 5.53 8.64 6.38
N LEU A 106 4.69 8.00 5.57
CA LEU A 106 3.69 7.04 6.04
C LEU A 106 4.32 5.90 6.86
N GLU A 107 5.48 5.40 6.42
CA GLU A 107 6.24 4.33 7.11
C GLU A 107 6.68 4.79 8.51
N ASP A 108 7.29 5.98 8.60
CA ASP A 108 7.75 6.55 9.88
C ASP A 108 6.59 6.82 10.86
N ILE A 109 5.40 7.17 10.34
CA ILE A 109 4.19 7.32 11.17
C ILE A 109 3.75 5.94 11.68
N ARG A 110 3.63 4.96 10.79
CA ARG A 110 3.20 3.60 11.14
C ARG A 110 4.14 2.95 12.16
N ASP A 111 5.44 3.11 12.00
CA ASP A 111 6.45 2.50 12.88
C ASP A 111 6.48 3.14 14.28
N ALA A 112 6.00 4.38 14.41
CA ALA A 112 5.83 5.05 15.70
C ALA A 112 4.55 4.66 16.45
N LEU A 113 3.57 4.03 15.78
CA LEU A 113 2.34 3.55 16.41
C LEU A 113 2.56 2.19 17.10
N PRO A 114 1.90 1.94 18.23
CA PRO A 114 1.94 0.64 18.89
C PRO A 114 1.42 -0.47 17.97
N GLN A 115 1.95 -1.68 18.15
CA GLN A 115 1.46 -2.89 17.48
C GLN A 115 0.09 -3.29 17.99
#